data_AF-A0A1I8B0J4-F1
#
_entry.id   AF-A0A1I8B0J4-F1
#
_cell.length_a   1.000
_cell.length_b   1.000
_cell.length_c   1.000
_cell.angle_alpha   90.00
_cell.angle_beta   90.00
_cell.angle_gamma   90.00
#
_symmetry.space_group_name_H-M   'P 1'
#
loop_
_entity.id
_entity.type
_entity.pdbx_description
1 polymer ?
#
loop_
_entity_poly.entity_id
_entity_poly.type
_entity_poly.pdbx_seq_one_letter_code
_entity_poly.pdbx_strand_id
1 'polypeptide(L)'
;MLTLSGKLFKQKAHIQLFICLIILYLSFADENVNVIDGRPSTEFRGYYKREHSLIKPYQSAGLDIPNWEIIGGTMVMQNEIRLTRDARSQQGAIWNKVPNHARDWELVVDFRVHGSTGSLFGDGFAIWYVQEPNIPGPVFGSKDYFRGLGIFLDTYSNHNGPHAHSHPFISSMVSNGSLHYDHDKDGTHTQLGGEESGCEARFRNKDHETFVLVRYVGNTLSIFTDISNERTWKLCFRVDGVILPTNYYFGISAATGDLTDTHDLISVRMFEQEYARVEKPFETNSDKIEPFASNFAAPRDHVPDKKPSKLGWIGTIFLIIIGIVVVVGVLGFGFIFLQKRQERSRKRFY
;
A
#
# COMPACT_ATOMS: atom_id res chain seq x y z
N MET A 1 -21.18 9.03 -60.21
CA MET A 1 -19.82 8.96 -59.62
C MET A 1 -19.52 10.08 -58.60
N LEU A 2 -20.35 11.12 -58.45
CA LEU A 2 -20.08 12.27 -57.56
C LEU A 2 -20.55 12.14 -56.09
N THR A 3 -21.29 11.09 -55.72
CA THR A 3 -21.86 10.93 -54.37
C THR A 3 -21.00 10.11 -53.38
N LEU A 4 -20.05 9.32 -53.88
CA LEU A 4 -19.12 8.55 -53.03
C LEU A 4 -17.97 9.41 -52.47
N SER A 5 -17.52 10.42 -53.21
CA SER A 5 -16.39 11.28 -52.82
C SER A 5 -16.69 12.15 -51.59
N GLY A 6 -17.93 12.64 -51.44
CA GLY A 6 -18.33 13.50 -50.32
C GLY A 6 -18.51 12.75 -48.98
N LYS A 7 -18.93 11.48 -49.02
CA LYS A 7 -19.04 10.63 -47.82
C LYS A 7 -17.67 10.25 -47.26
N LEU A 8 -16.72 9.92 -48.15
CA LEU A 8 -15.35 9.58 -47.77
C LEU A 8 -14.60 10.78 -47.15
N PHE A 9 -14.86 11.99 -47.65
CA PHE A 9 -14.26 13.23 -47.14
C PHE A 9 -14.80 13.61 -45.75
N LYS A 10 -16.11 13.49 -45.51
CA LYS A 10 -16.71 13.69 -44.18
C LYS A 10 -16.21 12.66 -43.17
N GLN A 11 -16.07 11.39 -43.58
CA GLN A 11 -15.59 10.35 -42.69
C GLN A 11 -14.12 10.56 -42.28
N LYS A 12 -13.26 10.99 -43.20
CA LYS A 12 -11.87 11.38 -42.89
C LYS A 12 -11.81 12.59 -41.95
N ALA A 13 -12.65 13.61 -42.16
CA ALA A 13 -12.70 14.78 -41.27
C ALA A 13 -13.15 14.42 -39.84
N HIS A 14 -14.13 13.52 -39.69
CA HIS A 14 -14.55 13.04 -38.38
C HIS A 14 -13.49 12.20 -37.68
N ILE A 15 -12.80 11.32 -38.41
CA ILE A 15 -11.70 10.52 -37.87
C ILE A 15 -10.55 11.44 -37.42
N GLN A 16 -10.22 12.46 -38.21
CA GLN A 16 -9.13 13.37 -37.91
C GLN A 16 -9.46 14.31 -36.74
N LEU A 17 -10.72 14.74 -36.60
CA LEU A 17 -11.19 15.48 -35.43
C LEU A 17 -11.16 14.61 -34.16
N PHE A 18 -11.54 13.33 -34.28
CA PHE A 18 -11.52 12.38 -33.17
C PHE A 18 -10.09 12.05 -32.73
N ILE A 19 -9.17 11.85 -33.68
CA ILE A 19 -7.74 11.68 -33.41
C ILE A 19 -7.15 12.94 -32.77
N CYS A 20 -7.48 14.14 -33.26
CA CYS A 20 -7.04 15.39 -32.62
C CYS A 20 -7.59 15.54 -31.19
N LEU A 21 -8.84 15.17 -30.93
CA LEU A 21 -9.43 15.18 -29.59
C LEU A 21 -8.77 14.17 -28.65
N ILE A 22 -8.43 12.98 -29.15
CA ILE A 22 -7.67 11.97 -28.40
C ILE A 22 -6.26 12.47 -28.11
N ILE A 23 -5.57 13.05 -29.11
CA ILE A 23 -4.22 13.61 -28.93
C ILE A 23 -4.25 14.77 -27.93
N LEU A 24 -5.23 15.68 -28.01
CA LEU A 24 -5.40 16.74 -27.01
C LEU A 24 -5.65 16.15 -25.61
N TYR A 25 -6.56 15.19 -25.49
CA TYR A 25 -6.89 14.55 -24.23
C TYR A 25 -5.68 13.84 -23.60
N LEU A 26 -4.89 13.11 -24.40
CA LEU A 26 -3.65 12.48 -23.96
C LEU A 26 -2.57 13.50 -23.58
N SER A 27 -2.49 14.63 -24.30
CA SER A 27 -1.54 15.71 -23.99
C SER A 27 -1.84 16.40 -22.64
N PHE A 28 -3.13 16.60 -22.31
CA PHE A 28 -3.54 17.17 -21.03
C PHE A 28 -3.41 16.20 -19.85
N ALA A 29 -3.52 14.89 -20.09
CA ALA A 29 -3.32 13.87 -19.04
C ALA A 29 -1.85 13.79 -18.58
N ASP A 30 -0.91 13.96 -19.52
CA ASP A 30 0.55 13.90 -19.30
C ASP A 30 1.10 15.18 -18.62
N GLU A 31 0.46 16.33 -18.83
CA GLU A 31 0.95 17.61 -18.31
C GLU A 31 0.95 17.70 -16.77
N ASN A 32 0.07 16.97 -16.07
CA ASN A 32 -0.07 17.09 -14.61
C ASN A 32 0.95 16.28 -13.79
N VAL A 33 1.57 15.23 -14.35
CA VAL A 33 2.60 14.42 -13.65
C VAL A 33 3.96 15.09 -13.73
N ASN A 34 4.31 15.53 -14.94
CA ASN A 34 5.59 16.19 -15.25
C ASN A 34 5.76 17.53 -14.50
N VAL A 35 4.68 18.07 -13.93
CA VAL A 35 4.70 19.32 -13.14
C VAL A 35 5.23 19.12 -11.71
N ILE A 36 5.24 17.90 -11.17
CA ILE A 36 5.63 17.65 -9.76
C ILE A 36 6.94 16.88 -9.66
N ASP A 37 7.13 15.87 -10.48
CA ASP A 37 8.33 15.05 -10.45
C ASP A 37 9.58 15.91 -10.71
N GLY A 38 10.60 15.76 -9.86
CA GLY A 38 11.82 16.56 -9.87
C GLY A 38 11.67 18.00 -9.34
N ARG A 39 10.49 18.45 -8.91
CA ARG A 39 10.32 19.77 -8.26
C ARG A 39 10.75 19.76 -6.80
N PRO A 40 11.15 20.91 -6.22
CA PRO A 40 11.54 20.99 -4.82
C PRO A 40 10.45 20.49 -3.87
N SER A 41 10.80 19.62 -2.91
CA SER A 41 9.86 19.09 -1.90
C SER A 41 9.38 20.15 -0.89
N THR A 42 10.04 21.32 -0.87
CA THR A 42 9.68 22.49 -0.08
C THR A 42 8.70 23.43 -0.78
N GLU A 43 8.44 23.24 -2.08
CA GLU A 43 7.51 24.06 -2.85
C GLU A 43 6.10 23.48 -2.75
N PHE A 44 5.21 24.21 -2.08
CA PHE A 44 3.79 23.84 -1.93
C PHE A 44 2.92 24.63 -2.91
N ARG A 45 1.84 24.00 -3.35
CA ARG A 45 0.88 24.57 -4.32
C ARG A 45 -0.53 24.50 -3.77
N GLY A 46 -1.41 25.38 -4.26
CA GLY A 46 -2.79 25.45 -3.82
C GLY A 46 -3.00 26.26 -2.54
N TYR A 47 -4.25 26.26 -2.06
CA TYR A 47 -4.67 27.03 -0.90
C TYR A 47 -4.54 26.20 0.38
N TYR A 48 -3.71 26.67 1.32
CA TYR A 48 -3.45 25.98 2.58
C TYR A 48 -4.69 25.92 3.49
N LYS A 49 -5.09 24.71 3.89
CA LYS A 49 -6.22 24.47 4.81
C LYS A 49 -5.71 24.19 6.22
N ARG A 50 -5.83 25.17 7.11
CA ARG A 50 -5.36 25.06 8.50
C ARG A 50 -6.12 24.01 9.30
N GLU A 51 -7.42 23.90 9.04
CA GLU A 51 -8.33 22.95 9.69
C GLU A 51 -7.98 21.49 9.43
N HIS A 52 -7.29 21.20 8.32
CA HIS A 52 -6.84 19.86 7.90
C HIS A 52 -5.31 19.69 8.04
N SER A 53 -4.64 20.53 8.83
CA SER A 53 -3.17 20.53 8.95
C SER A 53 -2.69 20.47 10.41
N LEU A 54 -1.49 19.93 10.61
CA LEU A 54 -0.75 19.79 11.86
C LEU A 54 0.70 20.21 11.66
N ILE A 55 1.17 21.21 12.43
CA ILE A 55 2.54 21.70 12.35
C ILE A 55 3.05 21.96 13.77
N LYS A 56 4.29 21.55 14.06
CA LYS A 56 5.01 21.84 15.31
C LYS A 56 5.13 23.35 15.56
N PRO A 57 5.21 23.82 16.83
CA PRO A 57 5.28 23.03 18.06
C PRO A 57 3.92 22.58 18.58
N TYR A 58 3.83 21.33 19.06
CA TYR A 58 2.59 20.76 19.60
C TYR A 58 2.43 20.96 21.12
N GLN A 59 3.47 21.48 21.79
CA GLN A 59 3.57 21.60 23.25
C GLN A 59 2.56 22.58 23.89
N SER A 60 2.05 23.55 23.14
CA SER A 60 1.10 24.54 23.65
C SER A 60 -0.33 24.01 23.81
N ALA A 61 -0.60 22.77 23.36
CA ALA A 61 -1.95 22.22 23.19
C ALA A 61 -2.40 21.21 24.28
N GLY A 62 -1.53 20.78 25.19
CA GLY A 62 -1.86 19.69 26.11
C GLY A 62 -2.20 18.39 25.36
N LEU A 63 -3.25 17.67 25.77
CA LEU A 63 -3.78 16.49 25.05
C LEU A 63 -4.71 16.84 23.88
N ASP A 64 -5.14 18.10 23.74
CA ASP A 64 -6.15 18.49 22.75
C ASP A 64 -5.52 19.30 21.61
N ILE A 65 -5.25 18.62 20.50
CA ILE A 65 -4.78 19.28 19.28
C ILE A 65 -6.00 19.84 18.52
N PRO A 66 -6.06 21.15 18.21
CA PRO A 66 -7.20 21.72 17.50
C PRO A 66 -7.52 20.97 16.21
N ASN A 67 -8.79 20.65 15.98
CA ASN A 67 -9.29 19.90 14.82
C ASN A 67 -8.77 18.46 14.67
N TRP A 68 -7.94 17.95 15.57
CA TRP A 68 -7.46 16.57 15.51
C TRP A 68 -7.80 15.82 16.79
N GLU A 69 -8.15 14.56 16.64
CA GLU A 69 -8.43 13.63 17.73
C GLU A 69 -7.27 12.66 17.86
N ILE A 70 -6.82 12.40 19.08
CA ILE A 70 -5.68 11.55 19.40
C ILE A 70 -6.18 10.23 19.99
N ILE A 71 -5.82 9.11 19.37
CA ILE A 71 -6.39 7.79 19.64
C ILE A 71 -5.30 6.78 20.01
N GLY A 72 -5.66 5.83 20.89
CA GLY A 72 -4.81 4.68 21.22
C GLY A 72 -3.56 5.06 21.99
N GLY A 73 -2.43 4.44 21.64
CA GLY A 73 -1.11 4.67 22.23
C GLY A 73 -0.40 5.93 21.76
N THR A 74 -1.09 6.82 21.04
CA THR A 74 -0.49 8.01 20.43
C THR A 74 -0.02 9.00 21.51
N MET A 75 1.21 9.49 21.39
CA MET A 75 1.83 10.46 22.29
C MET A 75 2.20 11.74 21.56
N VAL A 76 1.73 12.88 22.08
CA VAL A 76 2.05 14.21 21.53
C VAL A 76 3.28 14.77 22.23
N MET A 77 4.32 15.11 21.46
CA MET A 77 5.57 15.69 21.96
C MET A 77 5.79 17.08 21.34
N GLN A 78 6.83 17.80 21.75
CA GLN A 78 7.06 19.17 21.27
C GLN A 78 7.18 19.28 19.74
N ASN A 79 7.92 18.34 19.13
CA ASN A 79 8.33 18.40 17.73
C ASN A 79 7.76 17.27 16.86
N GLU A 80 7.05 16.32 17.47
CA GLU A 80 6.53 15.13 16.81
C GLU A 80 5.29 14.59 17.53
N ILE A 81 4.48 13.83 16.80
CA ILE A 81 3.38 13.04 17.33
C ILE A 81 3.72 11.57 17.06
N ARG A 82 3.93 10.80 18.12
CA ARG A 82 4.28 9.38 18.04
C ARG A 82 3.03 8.53 18.05
N LEU A 83 2.71 7.87 16.94
CA LEU A 83 1.55 6.98 16.83
C LEU A 83 1.77 5.68 17.60
N THR A 84 2.93 5.05 17.41
CA THR A 84 3.32 3.83 18.12
C THR A 84 4.79 3.90 18.53
N ARG A 85 5.14 3.16 19.57
CA ARG A 85 6.52 3.00 20.05
C ARG A 85 7.08 1.69 19.52
N ASP A 86 8.40 1.53 19.58
CA ASP A 86 9.11 0.25 19.38
C ASP A 86 8.79 -0.75 20.52
N ALA A 87 7.53 -1.18 20.56
CA ALA A 87 6.92 -2.09 21.52
C ALA A 87 5.80 -2.87 20.83
N ARG A 88 5.53 -4.09 21.31
CA ARG A 88 4.55 -5.01 20.70
C ARG A 88 3.11 -4.56 20.94
N SER A 89 2.24 -5.00 20.02
CA SER A 89 0.78 -4.85 20.15
C SER A 89 0.34 -3.40 20.43
N GLN A 90 1.00 -2.43 19.81
CA GLN A 90 0.60 -1.03 19.90
C GLN A 90 -0.33 -0.69 18.74
N GLN A 91 -1.30 0.18 19.01
CA GLN A 91 -2.12 0.82 17.98
C GLN A 91 -2.28 2.28 18.36
N GLY A 92 -2.13 3.17 17.40
CA GLY A 92 -2.33 4.60 17.61
C GLY A 92 -2.76 5.28 16.33
N ALA A 93 -3.56 6.33 16.46
CA ALA A 93 -4.03 7.10 15.32
C ALA A 93 -4.25 8.57 15.69
N ILE A 94 -4.24 9.40 14.65
CA ILE A 94 -4.78 10.75 14.68
C ILE A 94 -5.87 10.87 13.61
N TRP A 95 -6.96 11.56 13.94
CA TRP A 95 -8.09 11.76 13.02
C TRP A 95 -8.48 13.22 12.98
N ASN A 96 -8.65 13.77 11.79
CA ASN A 96 -9.17 15.12 11.64
C ASN A 96 -10.66 15.13 11.96
N LYS A 97 -11.10 16.07 12.82
CA LYS A 97 -12.49 16.24 13.26
C LYS A 97 -13.36 16.94 12.21
N VAL A 98 -12.74 17.56 11.20
CA VAL A 98 -13.42 18.35 10.17
C VAL A 98 -13.45 17.54 8.87
N PRO A 99 -14.63 17.32 8.25
CA PRO A 99 -14.68 16.67 6.95
C PRO A 99 -14.11 17.60 5.87
N ASN A 100 -13.40 17.04 4.89
CA ASN A 100 -12.83 17.79 3.79
C ASN A 100 -13.86 17.96 2.67
N HIS A 101 -14.13 19.21 2.30
CA HIS A 101 -15.03 19.56 1.21
C HIS A 101 -14.30 19.87 -0.11
N ALA A 102 -12.96 19.92 -0.11
CA ALA A 102 -12.20 20.13 -1.34
C ALA A 102 -12.29 18.89 -2.24
N ARG A 103 -12.64 19.11 -3.51
CA ARG A 103 -12.72 18.06 -4.54
C ARG A 103 -11.36 17.64 -5.07
N ASP A 104 -10.40 18.55 -5.02
CA ASP A 104 -9.05 18.41 -5.55
C ASP A 104 -8.10 18.89 -4.46
N TRP A 105 -7.15 18.04 -4.05
CA TRP A 105 -6.33 18.30 -2.86
C TRP A 105 -4.96 17.62 -2.91
N GLU A 106 -4.04 18.19 -2.15
CA GLU A 106 -2.72 17.65 -1.85
C GLU A 106 -2.55 17.54 -0.33
N LEU A 107 -2.09 16.38 0.14
CA LEU A 107 -1.77 16.12 1.54
C LEU A 107 -0.28 15.75 1.63
N VAL A 108 0.50 16.61 2.27
CA VAL A 108 1.93 16.40 2.53
C VAL A 108 2.10 15.92 3.95
N VAL A 109 2.70 14.74 4.11
CA VAL A 109 3.01 14.14 5.41
C VAL A 109 4.53 14.05 5.56
N ASP A 110 5.04 14.65 6.62
CA ASP A 110 6.41 14.54 7.09
C ASP A 110 6.43 13.56 8.25
N PHE A 111 7.20 12.48 8.12
CA PHE A 111 7.16 11.35 9.03
C PHE A 111 8.56 10.79 9.28
N ARG A 112 8.69 9.95 10.32
CA ARG A 112 9.87 9.14 10.59
C ARG A 112 9.44 7.76 11.07
N VAL A 113 10.03 6.73 10.48
CA VAL A 113 9.89 5.35 10.96
C VAL A 113 11.25 4.86 11.41
N HIS A 114 11.37 4.47 12.66
CA HIS A 114 12.64 4.03 13.23
C HIS A 114 12.45 3.00 14.34
N GLY A 115 13.47 2.18 14.54
CA GLY A 115 13.46 1.12 15.55
C GLY A 115 14.79 0.38 15.57
N SER A 116 14.84 -0.72 16.32
CA SER A 116 16.06 -1.53 16.43
C SER A 116 16.62 -1.95 15.05
N THR A 117 17.95 -2.01 14.93
CA THR A 117 18.67 -2.28 13.66
C THR A 117 18.60 -3.74 13.19
N GLY A 118 17.75 -4.56 13.79
CA GLY A 118 17.52 -5.94 13.38
C GLY A 118 16.79 -6.05 12.03
N SER A 119 16.74 -7.27 11.49
CA SER A 119 16.04 -7.61 10.24
C SER A 119 14.54 -7.87 10.42
N LEU A 120 14.04 -7.74 11.65
CA LEU A 120 12.66 -8.01 12.04
C LEU A 120 12.06 -6.71 12.57
N PHE A 121 11.17 -6.10 11.80
CA PHE A 121 10.55 -4.80 12.04
C PHE A 121 9.18 -4.78 11.35
N GLY A 122 8.23 -4.00 11.89
CA GLY A 122 6.84 -4.03 11.41
C GLY A 122 5.86 -3.20 12.25
N ASP A 123 4.62 -3.00 11.81
CA ASP A 123 4.10 -3.40 10.49
C ASP A 123 4.11 -2.22 9.50
N GLY A 124 3.88 -1.01 10.00
CA GLY A 124 3.91 0.22 9.21
C GLY A 124 2.85 1.21 9.68
N PHE A 125 2.49 2.13 8.79
CA PHE A 125 1.40 3.07 9.04
C PHE A 125 0.57 3.31 7.78
N ALA A 126 -0.62 3.86 7.97
CA ALA A 126 -1.58 4.15 6.91
C ALA A 126 -2.06 5.60 6.98
N ILE A 127 -2.22 6.22 5.81
CA ILE A 127 -2.85 7.53 5.63
C ILE A 127 -4.24 7.28 5.04
N TRP A 128 -5.24 7.93 5.62
CA TRP A 128 -6.65 7.68 5.35
C TRP A 128 -7.36 8.91 4.82
N TYR A 129 -8.30 8.68 3.91
CA TYR A 129 -9.38 9.60 3.56
C TYR A 129 -10.69 8.81 3.49
N VAL A 130 -11.46 8.78 4.57
CA VAL A 130 -12.56 7.80 4.78
C VAL A 130 -13.83 8.42 5.35
N GLN A 131 -14.96 7.74 5.14
CA GLN A 131 -16.27 8.19 5.62
C GLN A 131 -16.41 8.13 7.15
N GLU A 132 -15.92 7.05 7.76
CA GLU A 132 -16.06 6.76 9.19
C GLU A 132 -14.68 6.87 9.86
N PRO A 133 -14.34 8.04 10.45
CA PRO A 133 -13.08 8.21 11.18
C PRO A 133 -13.15 7.52 12.54
N ASN A 134 -11.98 7.34 13.16
CA ASN A 134 -11.87 6.95 14.57
C ASN A 134 -12.55 5.61 14.93
N ILE A 135 -12.43 4.61 14.05
CA ILE A 135 -12.79 3.24 14.38
C ILE A 135 -11.51 2.39 14.35
N PRO A 136 -11.05 1.87 15.50
CA PRO A 136 -9.86 1.04 15.55
C PRO A 136 -10.10 -0.32 14.87
N GLY A 137 -9.03 -0.95 14.39
CA GLY A 137 -9.12 -2.24 13.73
C GLY A 137 -7.77 -2.80 13.31
N PRO A 138 -7.77 -3.89 12.53
CA PRO A 138 -6.56 -4.60 12.17
C PRO A 138 -5.71 -3.86 11.14
N VAL A 139 -6.29 -2.97 10.33
CA VAL A 139 -5.61 -2.34 9.17
C VAL A 139 -4.75 -1.18 9.62
N PHE A 140 -3.49 -1.48 9.95
CA PHE A 140 -2.52 -0.51 10.50
C PHE A 140 -3.11 0.31 11.66
N GLY A 141 -3.92 -0.34 12.51
CA GLY A 141 -4.59 0.29 13.66
C GLY A 141 -5.97 0.89 13.38
N SER A 142 -6.46 0.81 12.14
CA SER A 142 -7.77 1.32 11.71
C SER A 142 -8.71 0.19 11.27
N LYS A 143 -10.02 0.51 11.18
CA LYS A 143 -11.09 -0.38 10.76
C LYS A 143 -10.86 -0.94 9.35
N ASP A 144 -11.12 -2.24 9.23
CA ASP A 144 -11.24 -2.98 7.98
C ASP A 144 -12.62 -2.79 7.34
N TYR A 145 -12.79 -3.11 6.05
CA TYR A 145 -14.01 -2.79 5.29
C TYR A 145 -14.34 -1.29 5.33
N PHE A 146 -13.31 -0.45 5.16
CA PHE A 146 -13.46 1.01 5.15
C PHE A 146 -14.12 1.51 3.86
N ARG A 147 -14.67 2.72 3.92
CA ARG A 147 -15.24 3.44 2.76
C ARG A 147 -14.39 4.66 2.48
N GLY A 148 -13.63 4.66 1.38
CA GLY A 148 -12.73 5.73 0.98
C GLY A 148 -11.40 5.23 0.44
N LEU A 149 -10.33 5.97 0.76
CA LEU A 149 -8.95 5.70 0.34
C LEU A 149 -8.07 5.38 1.56
N GLY A 150 -7.26 4.33 1.43
CA GLY A 150 -6.11 4.05 2.29
C GLY A 150 -4.82 4.07 1.46
N ILE A 151 -3.78 4.72 1.99
CA ILE A 151 -2.40 4.66 1.49
C ILE A 151 -1.58 3.96 2.56
N PHE A 152 -0.94 2.85 2.22
CA PHE A 152 -0.23 2.00 3.17
C PHE A 152 1.27 2.16 2.96
N LEU A 153 2.00 2.45 4.03
CA LEU A 153 3.45 2.48 4.06
C LEU A 153 3.90 1.27 4.88
N ASP A 154 3.96 0.13 4.19
CA ASP A 154 4.21 -1.17 4.79
C ASP A 154 5.72 -1.41 4.92
N THR A 155 6.16 -1.75 6.12
CA THR A 155 7.58 -2.00 6.40
C THR A 155 7.94 -3.48 6.38
N TYR A 156 6.97 -4.39 6.47
CA TYR A 156 7.23 -5.80 6.64
C TYR A 156 6.59 -6.64 5.54
N SER A 157 7.37 -7.52 4.92
CA SER A 157 6.81 -8.44 3.93
C SER A 157 6.20 -9.64 4.66
N ASN A 158 4.87 -9.73 4.66
CA ASN A 158 4.17 -10.91 5.18
C ASN A 158 4.17 -12.06 4.17
N HIS A 159 4.44 -11.79 2.88
CA HIS A 159 4.40 -12.80 1.82
C HIS A 159 5.78 -13.22 1.27
N ASN A 160 6.15 -14.50 1.47
CA ASN A 160 7.35 -15.12 0.88
C ASN A 160 7.04 -15.94 -0.39
N GLY A 161 6.30 -15.38 -1.34
CA GLY A 161 5.86 -16.08 -2.57
C GLY A 161 5.97 -15.26 -3.86
N PRO A 162 5.43 -15.76 -4.99
CA PRO A 162 5.35 -15.00 -6.24
C PRO A 162 4.63 -13.66 -5.99
N HIS A 163 5.15 -12.58 -6.56
CA HIS A 163 4.66 -11.20 -6.35
C HIS A 163 5.05 -10.55 -5.00
N ALA A 164 6.03 -11.11 -4.28
CA ALA A 164 6.67 -10.40 -3.17
C ALA A 164 7.36 -9.12 -3.67
N HIS A 165 7.01 -7.98 -3.08
CA HIS A 165 7.73 -6.72 -3.29
C HIS A 165 8.91 -6.62 -2.32
N SER A 166 9.87 -5.76 -2.64
CA SER A 166 10.89 -5.38 -1.65
C SER A 166 10.29 -4.34 -0.70
N HIS A 167 10.33 -4.62 0.60
CA HIS A 167 9.83 -3.71 1.64
C HIS A 167 10.95 -2.81 2.17
N PRO A 168 10.64 -1.58 2.65
CA PRO A 168 9.29 -1.01 2.75
C PRO A 168 8.63 -0.65 1.42
N PHE A 169 7.33 -0.86 1.32
CA PHE A 169 6.54 -0.69 0.10
C PHE A 169 5.37 0.25 0.34
N ILE A 170 5.11 1.14 -0.62
CA ILE A 170 3.98 2.07 -0.58
C ILE A 170 2.94 1.60 -1.59
N SER A 171 1.73 1.33 -1.10
CA SER A 171 0.58 0.92 -1.90
C SER A 171 -0.65 1.74 -1.54
N SER A 172 -1.75 1.54 -2.26
CA SER A 172 -3.03 2.18 -1.93
C SER A 172 -4.22 1.29 -2.28
N MET A 173 -5.35 1.55 -1.64
CA MET A 173 -6.60 0.83 -1.84
C MET A 173 -7.77 1.81 -1.77
N VAL A 174 -8.70 1.68 -2.72
CA VAL A 174 -9.99 2.36 -2.68
C VAL A 174 -11.06 1.31 -2.40
N SER A 175 -11.93 1.57 -1.43
CA SER A 175 -12.99 0.64 -1.05
C SER A 175 -14.29 1.38 -0.81
N ASN A 176 -15.40 0.75 -1.18
CA ASN A 176 -16.76 1.18 -0.86
C ASN A 176 -17.32 0.48 0.39
N GLY A 177 -16.47 -0.24 1.14
CA GLY A 177 -16.85 -0.98 2.34
C GLY A 177 -17.12 -2.47 2.12
N SER A 178 -16.96 -2.97 0.89
CA SER A 178 -17.14 -4.39 0.57
C SER A 178 -15.84 -5.20 0.56
N LEU A 179 -14.70 -4.53 0.45
CA LEU A 179 -13.39 -5.16 0.32
C LEU A 179 -12.64 -5.20 1.66
N HIS A 180 -12.06 -6.36 1.95
CA HIS A 180 -11.14 -6.61 3.07
C HIS A 180 -9.70 -6.24 2.69
N TYR A 181 -8.95 -5.68 3.62
CA TYR A 181 -7.49 -5.56 3.47
C TYR A 181 -6.79 -6.83 3.97
N ASP A 182 -6.22 -7.62 3.05
CA ASP A 182 -5.52 -8.86 3.36
C ASP A 182 -4.07 -8.58 3.80
N HIS A 183 -3.83 -8.55 5.11
CA HIS A 183 -2.50 -8.39 5.69
C HIS A 183 -1.53 -9.52 5.33
N ASP A 184 -2.02 -10.76 5.20
CA ASP A 184 -1.17 -11.93 4.94
C ASP A 184 -0.59 -11.89 3.52
N LYS A 185 -1.17 -11.08 2.65
CA LYS A 185 -0.77 -10.86 1.26
C LYS A 185 -0.42 -9.39 0.98
N ASP A 186 -0.05 -8.62 2.01
CA ASP A 186 0.40 -7.21 1.89
C ASP A 186 -0.58 -6.33 1.06
N GLY A 187 -1.88 -6.65 1.09
CA GLY A 187 -2.93 -5.95 0.34
C GLY A 187 -2.88 -6.10 -1.19
N THR A 188 -2.03 -6.97 -1.76
CA THR A 188 -1.81 -7.04 -3.22
C THR A 188 -3.08 -7.32 -4.02
N HIS A 189 -4.04 -8.03 -3.44
CA HIS A 189 -5.32 -8.39 -4.09
C HIS A 189 -6.26 -7.20 -4.28
N THR A 190 -6.14 -6.18 -3.45
CA THR A 190 -6.99 -4.98 -3.46
C THR A 190 -6.19 -3.72 -3.80
N GLN A 191 -4.94 -3.89 -4.25
CA GLN A 191 -4.05 -2.82 -4.64
C GLN A 191 -4.62 -2.03 -5.83
N LEU A 192 -4.74 -0.73 -5.62
CA LEU A 192 -5.22 0.24 -6.58
C LEU A 192 -4.22 0.38 -7.73
N GLY A 193 -4.70 0.29 -8.98
CA GLY A 193 -3.87 0.41 -10.18
C GLY A 193 -3.20 -0.90 -10.62
N GLY A 194 -3.43 -2.01 -9.92
CA GLY A 194 -2.84 -3.32 -10.24
C GLY A 194 -1.57 -3.63 -9.45
N GLU A 195 -1.04 -4.84 -9.64
CA GLU A 195 0.11 -5.36 -8.86
C GLU A 195 1.41 -4.58 -9.07
N GLU A 196 1.55 -3.93 -10.22
CA GLU A 196 2.71 -3.08 -10.50
C GLU A 196 2.54 -1.65 -9.95
N SER A 197 1.35 -1.29 -9.46
CA SER A 197 1.04 0.04 -8.94
C SER A 197 1.39 0.17 -7.46
N GLY A 198 2.55 0.73 -7.20
CA GLY A 198 3.14 0.92 -5.89
C GLY A 198 4.60 1.29 -6.06
N CYS A 199 5.33 1.50 -4.98
CA CYS A 199 6.79 1.62 -5.08
C CYS A 199 7.52 1.13 -3.84
N GLU A 200 8.71 0.56 -4.04
CA GLU A 200 9.68 0.36 -2.96
C GLU A 200 10.22 1.73 -2.51
N ALA A 201 10.12 2.00 -1.21
CA ALA A 201 10.59 3.24 -0.61
C ALA A 201 11.30 2.94 0.70
N ARG A 202 12.62 3.03 0.73
CA ARG A 202 13.43 2.70 1.93
C ARG A 202 13.40 3.82 2.96
N PHE A 203 12.24 4.09 3.57
CA PHE A 203 12.03 5.23 4.48
C PHE A 203 12.41 4.97 5.95
N ARG A 204 12.69 3.72 6.31
CA ARG A 204 13.03 3.32 7.69
C ARG A 204 14.45 3.75 8.07
N ASN A 205 14.63 4.17 9.33
CA ASN A 205 15.92 4.51 9.94
C ASN A 205 16.73 5.57 9.18
N LYS A 206 16.04 6.58 8.64
CA LYS A 206 16.67 7.76 8.02
C LYS A 206 17.06 8.78 9.08
N ASP A 207 18.26 9.34 8.93
CA ASP A 207 18.80 10.40 9.80
C ASP A 207 18.27 11.81 9.43
N HIS A 208 17.53 11.91 8.33
CA HIS A 208 16.89 13.12 7.81
C HIS A 208 15.35 13.01 7.83
N GLU A 209 14.68 14.09 7.40
CA GLU A 209 13.23 14.15 7.23
C GLU A 209 12.82 13.34 5.99
N THR A 210 11.70 12.62 6.09
CA THR A 210 11.14 11.85 4.96
C THR A 210 9.73 12.31 4.69
N PHE A 211 9.40 12.50 3.41
CA PHE A 211 8.12 13.07 3.01
C PHE A 211 7.36 12.16 2.05
N VAL A 212 6.04 12.15 2.19
CA VAL A 212 5.10 11.63 1.20
C VAL A 212 4.08 12.71 0.86
N LEU A 213 3.82 12.87 -0.43
CA LEU A 213 2.77 13.72 -0.96
C LEU A 213 1.70 12.84 -1.59
N VAL A 214 0.49 12.88 -1.01
CA VAL A 214 -0.72 12.27 -1.56
C VAL A 214 -1.46 13.34 -2.34
N ARG A 215 -1.58 13.18 -3.65
CA ARG A 215 -2.25 14.12 -4.53
C ARG A 215 -3.48 13.49 -5.17
N TYR A 216 -4.64 14.07 -4.95
CA TYR A 216 -5.89 13.70 -5.61
C TYR A 216 -6.46 14.89 -6.37
N VAL A 217 -6.28 14.92 -7.69
CA VAL A 217 -6.75 16.03 -8.54
C VAL A 217 -7.23 15.49 -9.87
N GLY A 218 -8.37 15.97 -10.36
CA GLY A 218 -8.92 15.57 -11.65
C GLY A 218 -9.21 14.07 -11.72
N ASN A 219 -9.72 13.48 -10.64
CA ASN A 219 -9.99 12.05 -10.51
C ASN A 219 -8.75 11.16 -10.73
N THR A 220 -7.58 11.69 -10.40
CA THR A 220 -6.29 11.00 -10.45
C THR A 220 -5.67 11.00 -9.07
N LEU A 221 -5.28 9.81 -8.59
CA LEU A 221 -4.40 9.68 -7.43
C LEU A 221 -2.94 9.61 -7.90
N SER A 222 -2.07 10.41 -7.29
CA SER A 222 -0.63 10.33 -7.52
C SER A 222 0.10 10.44 -6.19
N ILE A 223 1.06 9.54 -5.97
CA ILE A 223 1.88 9.51 -4.77
C ILE A 223 3.30 9.91 -5.16
N PHE A 224 3.85 10.88 -4.42
CA PHE A 224 5.25 11.30 -4.56
C PHE A 224 5.96 11.15 -3.22
N THR A 225 7.27 10.96 -3.27
CA THR A 225 8.09 10.79 -2.07
C THR A 225 9.39 11.58 -2.16
N ASP A 226 9.92 11.98 -1.01
CA ASP A 226 11.29 12.47 -0.85
C ASP A 226 11.91 11.72 0.35
N ILE A 227 12.53 10.58 0.04
CA ILE A 227 13.10 9.64 1.01
C ILE A 227 14.64 9.65 0.99
N SER A 228 15.23 10.16 -0.09
CA SER A 228 16.69 10.19 -0.30
C SER A 228 17.31 11.52 0.15
N ASN A 229 16.53 12.46 0.68
CA ASN A 229 16.95 13.82 1.00
C ASN A 229 17.50 14.58 -0.21
N GLU A 230 16.98 14.26 -1.40
CA GLU A 230 17.32 14.97 -2.63
C GLU A 230 16.61 16.34 -2.69
N ARG A 231 15.68 16.58 -1.76
CA ARG A 231 14.84 17.79 -1.68
C ARG A 231 13.99 17.97 -2.92
N THR A 232 13.67 16.87 -3.58
CA THR A 232 12.86 16.84 -4.79
C THR A 232 11.83 15.74 -4.69
N TRP A 233 10.63 16.01 -5.17
CA TRP A 233 9.60 14.99 -5.28
C TRP A 233 10.00 13.96 -6.34
N LYS A 234 9.93 12.69 -5.97
CA LYS A 234 10.03 11.55 -6.88
C LYS A 234 8.68 10.88 -6.99
N LEU A 235 8.19 10.69 -8.22
CA LEU A 235 6.95 9.93 -8.45
C LEU A 235 7.12 8.47 -7.95
N CYS A 236 6.18 8.05 -7.09
CA CYS A 236 6.07 6.68 -6.61
C CYS A 236 5.16 5.88 -7.55
N PHE A 237 3.88 6.28 -7.66
CA PHE A 237 2.94 5.74 -8.64
C PHE A 237 1.79 6.73 -8.91
N ARG A 238 1.05 6.46 -9.99
CA ARG A 238 -0.13 7.22 -10.41
C ARG A 238 -1.22 6.28 -10.89
N VAL A 239 -2.46 6.59 -10.51
CA VAL A 239 -3.66 5.88 -10.97
C VAL A 239 -4.73 6.89 -11.38
N ASP A 240 -5.12 6.85 -12.65
CA ASP A 240 -6.25 7.63 -13.19
C ASP A 240 -7.58 6.92 -12.93
N GLY A 241 -8.69 7.68 -13.03
CA GLY A 241 -10.03 7.11 -12.91
C GLY A 241 -10.42 6.73 -11.48
N VAL A 242 -9.80 7.39 -10.50
CA VAL A 242 -10.11 7.26 -9.08
C VAL A 242 -11.23 8.25 -8.74
N ILE A 243 -12.30 7.74 -8.13
CA ILE A 243 -13.47 8.50 -7.74
C ILE A 243 -13.57 8.46 -6.21
N LEU A 244 -13.35 9.60 -5.58
CA LEU A 244 -13.49 9.79 -4.13
C LEU A 244 -14.56 10.84 -3.83
N PRO A 245 -15.45 10.58 -2.85
CA PRO A 245 -16.45 11.55 -2.43
C PRO A 245 -15.82 12.74 -1.69
N THR A 246 -16.51 13.87 -1.68
CA THR A 246 -16.24 14.93 -0.69
C THR A 246 -16.87 14.57 0.64
N ASN A 247 -16.59 15.36 1.69
CA ASN A 247 -17.15 15.21 3.02
C ASN A 247 -16.69 13.94 3.77
N TYR A 248 -15.47 13.48 3.48
CA TYR A 248 -14.77 12.41 4.22
C TYR A 248 -13.66 13.02 5.09
N TYR A 249 -13.09 12.20 5.96
CA TYR A 249 -12.15 12.63 7.00
C TYR A 249 -10.74 12.13 6.71
N PHE A 250 -9.76 12.99 6.96
CA PHE A 250 -8.36 12.60 6.98
C PHE A 250 -8.00 11.92 8.30
N GLY A 251 -7.13 10.91 8.22
CA GLY A 251 -6.56 10.27 9.40
C GLY A 251 -5.22 9.63 9.10
N ILE A 252 -4.46 9.34 10.14
CA ILE A 252 -3.21 8.59 10.03
C ILE A 252 -3.15 7.64 11.21
N SER A 253 -2.93 6.35 10.94
CA SER A 253 -2.87 5.31 11.97
C SER A 253 -1.62 4.45 11.80
N ALA A 254 -1.13 3.88 12.89
CA ALA A 254 -0.06 2.89 12.88
C ALA A 254 -0.38 1.76 13.85
N ALA A 255 0.19 0.59 13.57
CA ALA A 255 0.12 -0.56 14.47
C ALA A 255 1.43 -1.33 14.49
N THR A 256 1.66 -2.04 15.58
CA THR A 256 2.75 -3.00 15.74
C THR A 256 2.19 -4.35 16.18
N GLY A 257 2.67 -5.42 15.55
CA GLY A 257 2.32 -6.80 15.89
C GLY A 257 3.37 -7.43 16.82
N ASP A 258 3.86 -8.61 16.41
CA ASP A 258 5.04 -9.25 16.99
C ASP A 258 6.32 -8.50 16.65
N LEU A 259 6.31 -7.85 15.49
CA LEU A 259 7.32 -6.92 15.02
C LEU A 259 6.94 -5.50 15.37
N THR A 260 7.96 -4.66 15.53
CA THR A 260 7.81 -3.34 16.12
C THR A 260 8.65 -2.31 15.39
N ASP A 261 8.12 -1.10 15.33
CA ASP A 261 8.81 0.11 14.93
C ASP A 261 8.12 1.29 15.62
N THR A 262 8.88 2.37 15.81
CA THR A 262 8.34 3.66 16.20
C THR A 262 7.88 4.41 14.96
N HIS A 263 6.64 4.91 15.00
CA HIS A 263 6.01 5.64 13.91
C HIS A 263 5.70 7.07 14.37
N ASP A 264 6.51 8.03 13.91
CA ASP A 264 6.43 9.43 14.29
C ASP A 264 5.94 10.30 13.12
N LEU A 265 5.04 11.23 13.41
CA LEU A 265 4.57 12.27 12.51
C LEU A 265 5.16 13.61 12.92
N ILE A 266 5.83 14.27 11.98
CA ILE A 266 6.47 15.58 12.21
C ILE A 266 5.55 16.70 11.75
N SER A 267 4.83 16.54 10.64
CA SER A 267 3.78 17.46 10.20
C SER A 267 2.81 16.82 9.20
N VAL A 268 1.60 17.36 9.13
CA VAL A 268 0.58 17.06 8.12
C VAL A 268 0.12 18.39 7.54
N ARG A 269 0.16 18.56 6.22
CA ARG A 269 -0.24 19.81 5.57
C ARG A 269 -1.16 19.51 4.41
N MET A 270 -2.34 20.12 4.41
CA MET A 270 -3.32 19.95 3.35
C MET A 270 -3.47 21.25 2.56
N PHE A 271 -3.50 21.11 1.23
CA PHE A 271 -3.69 22.20 0.29
C PHE A 271 -4.81 21.85 -0.69
N GLU A 272 -5.80 22.73 -0.78
CA GLU A 272 -6.85 22.67 -1.80
C GLU A 272 -6.28 23.10 -3.16
N GLN A 273 -6.51 22.29 -4.19
CA GLN A 273 -6.01 22.54 -5.53
C GLN A 273 -7.11 23.14 -6.41
N GLU A 274 -6.74 24.12 -7.22
CA GLU A 274 -7.64 24.68 -8.22
C GLU A 274 -7.55 23.83 -9.49
N TYR A 275 -8.66 23.19 -9.87
CA TYR A 275 -8.74 22.35 -11.06
C TYR A 275 -10.03 22.62 -11.81
N ALA A 276 -9.89 22.94 -13.10
CA ALA A 276 -11.04 23.25 -13.96
C ALA A 276 -11.83 21.98 -14.26
N ARG A 277 -12.97 21.78 -13.57
CA ARG A 277 -13.90 20.69 -13.83
C ARG A 277 -14.98 21.12 -14.82
N VAL A 278 -15.25 20.30 -15.82
CA VAL A 278 -16.45 20.44 -16.65
C VAL A 278 -17.62 19.91 -15.84
N GLU A 279 -18.45 20.79 -15.29
CA GLU A 279 -19.64 20.38 -14.55
C GLU A 279 -20.60 19.62 -15.47
N LYS A 280 -20.84 18.34 -15.16
CA LYS A 280 -21.86 17.55 -15.84
C LYS A 280 -23.19 17.76 -15.11
N PRO A 281 -24.30 18.12 -15.80
CA PRO A 281 -25.58 18.45 -15.17
C PRO A 281 -26.17 17.37 -14.24
N PHE A 282 -25.77 16.11 -14.42
CA PHE A 282 -26.27 14.94 -13.67
C PHE A 282 -25.35 14.48 -12.54
N GLU A 283 -24.20 15.13 -12.33
CA GLU A 283 -23.16 14.74 -11.36
C GLU A 283 -23.25 15.63 -10.10
N THR A 284 -24.48 15.83 -9.62
CA THR A 284 -24.85 17.03 -8.85
C THR A 284 -24.58 16.95 -7.34
N ASN A 285 -23.98 15.88 -6.81
CA ASN A 285 -23.62 15.83 -5.39
C ASN A 285 -22.38 14.96 -5.13
N SER A 286 -21.21 15.60 -5.05
CA SER A 286 -19.93 14.93 -4.78
C SER A 286 -19.88 14.24 -3.41
N ASP A 287 -20.75 14.59 -2.46
CA ASP A 287 -20.82 13.96 -1.14
C ASP A 287 -21.50 12.58 -1.16
N LYS A 288 -22.28 12.28 -2.22
CA LYS A 288 -23.08 11.05 -2.33
C LYS A 288 -22.53 10.04 -3.34
N ILE A 289 -21.36 10.30 -3.88
CA ILE A 289 -20.70 9.38 -4.80
C ILE A 289 -20.19 8.18 -3.99
N GLU A 290 -20.14 6.99 -4.60
CA GLU A 290 -19.51 5.83 -4.00
C GLU A 290 -18.01 5.81 -4.36
N PRO A 291 -17.10 5.55 -3.40
CA PRO A 291 -15.68 5.39 -3.69
C PRO A 291 -15.47 4.26 -4.71
N PHE A 292 -14.76 4.56 -5.80
CA PHE A 292 -14.54 3.63 -6.89
C PHE A 292 -13.22 3.92 -7.60
N ALA A 293 -12.63 2.91 -8.23
CA ALA A 293 -11.54 3.08 -9.16
C ALA A 293 -11.72 2.20 -10.39
N SER A 294 -11.34 2.71 -11.57
CA SER A 294 -11.45 1.94 -12.81
C SER A 294 -10.45 0.78 -12.91
N ASN A 295 -9.33 0.88 -12.19
CA ASN A 295 -8.21 -0.06 -12.28
C ASN A 295 -7.91 -0.67 -10.89
N PHE A 296 -8.19 -1.95 -10.73
CA PHE A 296 -7.82 -2.75 -9.56
C PHE A 296 -6.95 -3.94 -10.01
N ALA A 297 -6.15 -4.49 -9.10
CA ALA A 297 -5.56 -5.81 -9.31
C ALA A 297 -6.67 -6.83 -9.67
N ALA A 298 -6.39 -7.70 -10.64
CA ALA A 298 -7.37 -8.68 -11.07
C ALA A 298 -7.75 -9.59 -9.88
N PRO A 299 -9.06 -9.85 -9.62
CA PRO A 299 -9.47 -10.73 -8.54
C PRO A 299 -8.80 -12.11 -8.68
N ARG A 300 -8.07 -12.53 -7.65
CA ARG A 300 -7.49 -13.87 -7.55
C ARG A 300 -8.25 -14.62 -6.46
N ASP A 301 -8.57 -15.88 -6.71
CA ASP A 301 -9.11 -16.74 -5.67
C ASP A 301 -8.08 -16.86 -4.55
N HIS A 302 -8.51 -16.62 -3.31
CA HIS A 302 -7.69 -16.86 -2.13
C HIS A 302 -7.43 -18.37 -2.04
N VAL A 303 -6.28 -18.82 -2.56
CA VAL A 303 -5.79 -20.17 -2.34
C VAL A 303 -5.06 -20.13 -1.00
N PRO A 304 -5.63 -20.71 0.07
CA PRO A 304 -4.95 -20.73 1.36
C PRO A 304 -3.60 -21.42 1.19
N ASP A 305 -2.56 -20.82 1.77
CA ASP A 305 -1.21 -21.38 1.68
C ASP A 305 -1.23 -22.84 2.12
N LYS A 306 -0.55 -23.71 1.36
CA LYS A 306 -0.47 -25.14 1.72
C LYS A 306 0.04 -25.23 3.15
N LYS A 307 -0.82 -25.68 4.07
CA LYS A 307 -0.43 -25.93 5.46
C LYS A 307 0.90 -26.70 5.46
N PRO A 308 1.92 -26.25 6.21
CA PRO A 308 3.16 -27.00 6.31
C PRO A 308 2.83 -28.42 6.75
N SER A 309 3.55 -29.41 6.21
CA SER A 309 3.31 -30.82 6.52
C SER A 309 3.28 -30.99 8.03
N LYS A 310 2.23 -31.61 8.58
CA LYS A 310 2.08 -31.89 10.03
C LYS A 310 3.29 -32.64 10.61
N LEU A 311 4.06 -33.30 9.74
CA LEU A 311 5.34 -33.86 10.05
C LEU A 311 6.41 -32.77 9.87
N GLY A 312 6.80 -32.11 10.96
CA GLY A 312 7.90 -31.15 10.95
C GLY A 312 9.23 -31.80 10.53
N TRP A 313 10.25 -30.99 10.24
CA TRP A 313 11.54 -31.46 9.70
C TRP A 313 12.16 -32.63 10.49
N ILE A 314 12.00 -32.64 11.81
CA ILE A 314 12.46 -33.74 12.68
C ILE A 314 11.79 -35.07 12.31
N GLY A 315 10.47 -35.05 12.05
CA GLY A 315 9.73 -36.25 11.63
C GLY A 315 10.10 -36.69 10.21
N THR A 316 10.41 -35.76 9.32
CA THR A 316 10.90 -36.08 7.97
C THR A 316 12.28 -36.76 8.01
N ILE A 317 13.21 -36.24 8.84
CA ILE A 317 14.52 -36.86 9.06
C ILE A 317 14.35 -38.26 9.64
N PHE A 318 13.47 -38.42 10.63
CA PHE A 318 13.21 -39.71 11.27
C PHE A 318 12.72 -40.77 10.27
N LEU A 319 11.81 -40.41 9.36
CA LEU A 319 11.34 -41.32 8.31
C LEU A 319 12.45 -41.69 7.32
N ILE A 320 13.33 -40.75 6.95
CA ILE A 320 14.46 -41.01 6.07
C ILE A 320 15.43 -42.00 6.72
N ILE A 321 15.73 -41.83 8.02
CA ILE A 321 16.59 -42.75 8.77
C ILE A 321 16.00 -44.16 8.80
N ILE A 322 14.70 -44.29 9.08
CA ILE A 322 14.00 -45.59 9.04
C ILE A 322 14.12 -46.22 7.64
N GLY A 323 13.89 -45.44 6.59
CA GLY A 323 14.05 -45.90 5.21
C GLY A 323 15.45 -46.45 4.92
N ILE A 324 16.49 -45.74 5.37
CA ILE A 324 17.88 -46.19 5.21
C ILE A 324 18.14 -47.50 5.97
N VAL A 325 17.67 -47.62 7.21
CA VAL A 325 17.84 -48.85 8.01
C VAL A 325 17.16 -50.05 7.33
N VAL A 326 15.97 -49.86 6.78
CA VAL A 326 15.26 -50.92 6.05
C VAL A 326 16.04 -51.33 4.80
N VAL A 327 16.54 -50.38 4.01
CA VAL A 327 17.32 -50.67 2.81
C VAL A 327 18.60 -51.42 3.15
N VAL A 328 19.35 -50.96 4.17
CA VAL A 328 20.57 -51.64 4.63
C VAL A 328 20.24 -53.05 5.14
N GLY A 329 19.14 -53.21 5.87
CA GLY A 329 18.67 -54.52 6.34
C GLY A 329 18.35 -55.48 5.19
N VAL A 330 17.66 -55.02 4.15
CA VAL A 330 17.31 -55.83 2.98
C VAL A 330 18.56 -56.19 2.17
N LEU A 331 19.46 -55.23 1.93
CA LEU A 331 20.72 -55.47 1.22
C LEU A 331 21.64 -56.42 1.99
N GLY A 332 21.77 -56.23 3.30
CA GLY A 332 22.55 -57.12 4.17
C GLY A 332 21.97 -58.53 4.21
N PHE A 333 20.65 -58.66 4.34
CA PHE A 333 19.98 -59.96 4.28
C PHE A 333 20.16 -60.62 2.91
N GLY A 334 20.02 -59.86 1.82
CA GLY A 334 20.24 -60.34 0.46
C GLY A 334 21.66 -60.83 0.24
N PHE A 335 22.66 -60.10 0.73
CA PHE A 335 24.07 -60.49 0.65
C PHE A 335 24.33 -61.80 1.41
N ILE A 336 23.87 -61.90 2.66
CA ILE A 336 24.00 -63.12 3.48
C ILE A 336 23.29 -64.30 2.81
N PHE A 337 22.09 -64.09 2.26
CA PHE A 337 21.33 -65.13 1.59
C PHE A 337 22.04 -65.65 0.33
N LEU A 338 22.60 -64.75 -0.49
CA LEU A 338 23.37 -65.11 -1.68
C LEU A 338 24.67 -65.84 -1.32
N GLN A 339 25.40 -65.39 -0.30
CA GLN A 339 26.62 -66.04 0.18
C GLN A 339 26.32 -67.47 0.70
N LYS A 340 25.26 -67.63 1.50
CA LYS A 340 24.83 -68.93 2.03
C LYS A 340 24.30 -69.87 0.93
N ARG A 341 23.71 -69.33 -0.14
CA ARG A 341 23.31 -70.10 -1.32
C ARG A 341 24.52 -70.59 -2.12
N GLN A 342 25.55 -69.77 -2.30
CA GLN A 342 26.81 -70.16 -2.95
C GLN A 342 27.58 -71.24 -2.15
N GLU A 343 27.58 -71.15 -0.82
CA GLU A 343 28.16 -72.20 0.04
C GLU A 343 27.40 -73.53 -0.08
N ARG A 344 26.06 -73.48 -0.14
CA ARG A 344 25.23 -74.68 -0.34
C ARG A 344 25.37 -75.28 -1.74
N SER A 345 25.60 -74.48 -2.79
CA SER A 345 25.86 -75.02 -4.14
C SER A 345 27.25 -75.64 -4.24
N ARG A 346 28.27 -75.09 -3.55
CA ARG A 346 29.60 -75.69 -3.47
C ARG A 346 29.62 -77.06 -2.78
N LYS A 347 28.76 -77.27 -1.77
CA LYS A 347 28.64 -78.54 -1.05
C LYS A 347 27.89 -79.65 -1.80
N ARG A 348 27.38 -79.40 -3.01
CA ARG A 348 26.71 -80.41 -3.87
C ARG A 348 27.63 -81.01 -4.94
N PHE A 349 28.90 -80.64 -4.99
CA PHE A 349 29.89 -81.12 -5.96
C PHE A 349 31.07 -81.88 -5.31
N TYR A 350 30.89 -82.41 -4.10
CA TYR A 350 31.79 -83.38 -3.48
C TYR A 350 31.04 -84.67 -3.16
#